data_AF-A0A443LUT7-F1
#
_entry.id   AF-A0A443LUT7-F1
#
_cell.length_a   1.000
_cell.length_b   1.000
_cell.length_c   1.000
_cell.angle_alpha   90.00
_cell.angle_beta   90.00
_cell.angle_gamma   90.00
#
_symmetry.space_group_name_H-M   'P 1'
#
loop_
_entity.id
_entity.type
_entity.pdbx_description
1 polymer ?
#
loop_
_entity_poly.entity_id
_entity_poly.type
_entity_poly.pdbx_seq_one_letter_code
_entity_poly.pdbx_strand_id
1 'polypeptide(L)'
;MTIGRGMERMMCIAALAALAGCVAPAPKTSEPGPLGLAGYTALKGQGGELIVKRAGTPFTNSDGAEAKRAANSFCGANGAVTGTEDNFRDGAWIFPGGCA
;
A
#
# COMPACT_ATOMS: atom_id res chain seq x y z
N MET A 1 21.43 -68.07 -25.27
CA MET A 1 21.41 -66.62 -24.94
C MET A 1 21.48 -66.51 -23.43
N THR A 2 22.68 -66.42 -22.82
CA THR A 2 23.44 -65.19 -22.50
C THR A 2 22.72 -64.38 -21.39
N ILE A 3 23.10 -64.54 -20.10
CA ILE A 3 23.90 -63.60 -19.23
C ILE A 3 23.21 -62.22 -19.05
N GLY A 4 23.06 -61.59 -17.88
CA GLY A 4 23.70 -61.71 -16.56
C GLY A 4 22.93 -60.91 -15.49
N ARG A 5 23.14 -61.21 -14.19
CA ARG A 5 23.97 -60.45 -13.24
C ARG A 5 23.72 -58.93 -13.19
N GLY A 6 23.24 -58.47 -12.04
CA GLY A 6 23.98 -57.48 -11.26
C GLY A 6 23.24 -56.20 -10.85
N MET A 7 23.62 -55.74 -9.65
CA MET A 7 23.57 -54.37 -9.13
C MET A 7 22.20 -53.84 -8.70
N GLU A 8 21.90 -53.84 -7.40
CA GLU A 8 22.45 -52.89 -6.41
C GLU A 8 22.21 -51.44 -6.84
N ARG A 9 21.30 -50.75 -6.14
CA ARG A 9 21.60 -49.52 -5.41
C ARG A 9 20.32 -48.97 -4.79
N MET A 10 20.15 -49.35 -3.53
CA MET A 10 19.69 -48.49 -2.47
C MET A 10 20.37 -47.11 -2.61
N MET A 11 19.59 -46.07 -2.87
CA MET A 11 19.98 -44.70 -2.52
C MET A 11 18.72 -43.86 -2.36
N CYS A 12 18.37 -43.63 -1.09
CA CYS A 12 17.48 -42.56 -0.68
C CYS A 12 18.04 -41.23 -1.18
N ILE A 13 17.38 -40.59 -2.14
CA ILE A 13 17.63 -39.17 -2.42
C ILE A 13 16.38 -38.42 -1.96
N ALA A 14 16.40 -38.08 -0.67
CA ALA A 14 15.55 -37.06 -0.10
C ALA A 14 15.94 -35.72 -0.75
N ALA A 15 15.20 -35.32 -1.79
CA ALA A 15 15.32 -34.00 -2.36
C ALA A 15 14.67 -32.99 -1.40
N LEU A 16 15.49 -32.41 -0.50
CA LEU A 16 15.18 -31.16 0.15
C LEU A 16 15.07 -30.07 -0.92
N ALA A 17 13.84 -29.77 -1.32
CA ALA A 17 13.53 -28.56 -2.08
C ALA A 17 13.61 -27.37 -1.11
N ALA A 18 14.80 -26.79 -1.00
CA ALA A 18 14.99 -25.46 -0.45
C ALA A 18 14.28 -24.45 -1.37
N LEU A 19 13.03 -24.11 -1.02
CA LEU A 19 12.33 -22.98 -1.60
C LEU A 19 13.03 -21.70 -1.15
N ALA A 20 13.93 -21.22 -2.00
CA ALA A 20 14.43 -19.86 -1.99
C ALA A 20 13.23 -18.90 -2.14
N GLY A 21 12.76 -18.38 -1.02
CA GLY A 21 11.74 -17.34 -0.98
C GLY A 21 12.32 -16.02 -1.51
N CYS A 22 11.66 -15.47 -2.53
CA CYS A 22 12.04 -14.27 -3.26
C CYS A 22 12.34 -13.07 -2.35
N VAL A 23 13.52 -12.47 -2.53
CA VAL A 23 13.75 -11.08 -2.16
C VAL A 23 12.99 -10.23 -3.18
N ALA A 24 11.81 -9.74 -2.81
CA ALA A 24 11.13 -8.73 -3.60
C ALA A 24 11.85 -7.38 -3.39
N PRO A 25 12.24 -6.65 -4.45
CA PRO A 25 12.67 -5.27 -4.30
C PRO A 25 11.50 -4.42 -3.77
N ALA A 26 11.77 -3.60 -2.75
CA ALA A 26 10.81 -2.63 -2.25
C ALA A 26 10.32 -1.73 -3.40
N PRO A 27 9.01 -1.42 -3.52
CA PRO A 27 8.54 -0.50 -4.53
C PRO A 27 9.09 0.89 -4.20
N LYS A 28 10.12 1.31 -4.95
CA LYS A 28 10.58 2.70 -5.00
C LYS A 28 10.03 3.35 -6.26
N THR A 29 8.76 3.74 -6.21
CA THR A 29 8.24 4.80 -7.06
C THR A 29 7.05 5.44 -6.35
N SER A 30 7.28 6.59 -5.70
CA SER A 30 6.21 7.51 -5.34
C SER A 30 5.75 8.22 -6.62
N GLU A 31 5.14 7.47 -7.53
CA GLU A 31 4.35 8.09 -8.57
C GLU A 31 3.14 8.79 -7.91
N PRO A 32 2.81 10.03 -8.30
CA PRO A 32 1.60 10.71 -7.84
C PRO A 32 0.38 9.99 -8.44
N GLY A 33 0.06 8.83 -7.87
CA GLY A 33 -1.10 8.02 -8.19
C GLY A 33 -2.10 8.03 -7.03
N PRO A 34 -3.37 7.69 -7.30
CA PRO A 34 -4.35 7.50 -6.25
C PRO A 34 -3.90 6.38 -5.30
N LEU A 35 -3.78 6.70 -4.01
CA LEU A 35 -3.71 5.71 -2.94
C LEU A 35 -5.14 5.29 -2.61
N GLY A 36 -5.43 3.99 -2.64
CA GLY A 36 -6.76 3.45 -2.35
C GLY A 36 -6.85 2.88 -0.94
N LEU A 37 -7.91 3.24 -0.21
CA LEU A 37 -8.36 2.60 1.02
C LEU A 37 -9.85 2.25 0.84
N ALA A 38 -10.36 1.23 1.53
CA ALA A 38 -11.78 0.88 1.42
C ALA A 38 -12.68 2.11 1.68
N GLY A 39 -13.40 2.56 0.66
CA GLY A 39 -14.29 3.71 0.72
C GLY A 39 -13.62 5.09 0.55
N TYR A 40 -12.30 5.18 0.35
CA TYR A 40 -11.59 6.45 0.19
C TYR A 40 -10.48 6.38 -0.85
N THR A 41 -10.15 7.53 -1.42
CA THR A 41 -8.96 7.70 -2.26
C THR A 41 -8.18 8.91 -1.78
N ALA A 42 -6.86 8.87 -1.92
CA ALA A 42 -6.00 10.01 -1.67
C ALA A 42 -5.07 10.28 -2.84
N LEU A 43 -4.83 11.55 -3.10
CA LEU A 43 -3.86 12.04 -4.08
C LEU A 43 -2.81 12.88 -3.36
N LYS A 44 -1.56 12.78 -3.81
CA LYS A 44 -0.51 13.70 -3.38
C LYS A 44 -0.48 14.90 -4.33
N GLY A 45 -0.70 16.10 -3.80
CA GLY A 45 -0.57 17.36 -4.52
C GLY A 45 0.89 17.66 -4.85
N GLN A 46 1.11 18.64 -5.73
CA GLN A 46 2.45 19.04 -6.16
C GLN A 46 3.28 19.66 -5.02
N GLY A 47 2.62 20.31 -4.05
CA GLY A 47 3.24 20.88 -2.86
C GLY A 47 3.43 19.88 -1.72
N GLY A 48 3.04 18.61 -1.92
CA GLY A 48 3.08 17.58 -0.87
C GLY A 48 1.79 17.44 -0.07
N GLU A 49 0.75 18.17 -0.44
CA GLU A 49 -0.57 18.10 0.20
C GLU A 49 -1.18 16.71 0.04
N LEU A 50 -1.93 16.26 1.03
CA LEU A 50 -2.76 15.07 0.91
C LEU A 50 -4.20 15.48 0.60
N ILE A 51 -4.70 15.06 -0.56
CA ILE A 51 -6.07 15.36 -1.01
C ILE A 51 -6.89 14.09 -0.87
N VAL A 52 -7.84 14.07 0.07
CA VAL A 52 -8.66 12.89 0.39
C VAL A 52 -10.08 13.05 -0.15
N LYS A 53 -10.58 11.99 -0.79
CA LYS A 53 -11.95 11.87 -1.31
C LYS A 53 -12.62 10.61 -0.77
N ARG A 54 -13.91 10.71 -0.47
CA ARG A 54 -14.78 9.55 -0.20
C ARG A 54 -15.22 8.93 -1.52
N ALA A 55 -15.26 7.60 -1.59
CA ALA A 55 -15.89 6.88 -2.68
C ALA A 55 -17.41 7.04 -2.58
N GLY A 56 -18.07 7.41 -3.69
CA GLY A 56 -19.51 7.68 -3.71
C GLY A 56 -19.84 9.13 -3.38
N THR A 57 -20.55 9.38 -2.28
CA THR A 57 -20.98 10.73 -1.90
C THR A 57 -19.77 11.60 -1.55
N PRO A 58 -19.53 12.72 -2.25
CA PRO A 58 -18.42 13.62 -1.94
C PRO A 58 -18.49 14.12 -0.50
N PHE A 59 -17.34 14.51 0.04
CA PHE A 59 -17.32 15.18 1.33
C PHE A 59 -18.06 16.52 1.26
N THR A 60 -18.47 16.98 2.42
CA THR A 60 -18.91 18.34 2.70
C THR A 60 -17.95 19.00 3.70
N ASN A 61 -18.12 20.30 3.91
CA ASN A 61 -17.34 21.04 4.89
C ASN A 61 -17.54 20.55 6.34
N SER A 62 -18.64 19.85 6.65
CA SER A 62 -18.84 19.27 7.99
C SER A 62 -18.12 17.92 8.18
N ASP A 63 -17.62 17.30 7.11
CA ASP A 63 -17.03 15.95 7.16
C ASP A 63 -15.54 15.93 7.55
N GLY A 64 -14.96 17.05 7.99
CA GLY A 64 -13.52 17.16 8.22
C GLY A 64 -12.96 16.15 9.23
N ALA A 65 -13.72 15.83 10.27
CA ALA A 65 -13.32 14.81 11.24
C ALA A 65 -13.22 13.41 10.61
N GLU A 66 -14.09 13.08 9.65
CA GLU A 66 -14.01 11.81 8.92
C GLU A 66 -12.86 11.81 7.93
N ALA A 67 -12.72 12.88 7.14
CA ALA A 67 -11.63 13.01 6.20
C ALA A 67 -10.27 12.92 6.90
N LYS A 68 -10.13 13.49 8.10
CA LYS A 68 -8.91 13.37 8.92
C LYS A 68 -8.63 11.93 9.35
N ARG A 69 -9.66 11.14 9.69
CA ARG A 69 -9.48 9.71 9.98
C ARG A 69 -8.96 8.96 8.76
N ALA A 70 -9.56 9.21 7.58
CA ALA A 70 -9.10 8.62 6.33
C ALA A 70 -7.66 9.05 6.00
N ALA A 71 -7.33 10.33 6.16
CA ALA A 71 -5.98 10.88 5.98
C ALA A 71 -4.94 10.16 6.85
N ASN A 72 -5.24 9.98 8.14
CA ASN A 72 -4.36 9.23 9.04
C ASN A 72 -4.17 7.78 8.59
N SER A 73 -5.22 7.12 8.09
CA SER A 73 -5.11 5.77 7.53
C SER A 73 -4.20 5.73 6.30
N PHE A 74 -4.20 6.77 5.45
CA PHE A 74 -3.28 6.88 4.32
C PHE A 74 -1.83 7.15 4.75
N CYS A 75 -1.62 7.94 5.80
CA CYS A 75 -0.28 8.30 6.29
C CYS A 75 0.34 7.28 7.25
N GLY A 76 -0.41 6.27 7.69
CA GLY A 76 0.10 5.20 8.55
C GLY A 76 0.51 5.72 9.94
N ALA A 77 1.59 5.15 10.50
CA ALA A 77 2.01 5.39 11.87
C ALA A 77 2.37 6.85 12.19
N ASN A 78 2.83 7.61 11.20
CA ASN A 78 3.20 9.02 11.37
C ASN A 78 1.97 9.95 11.36
N GLY A 79 0.88 9.53 10.71
CA GLY A 79 -0.34 10.31 10.60
C GLY A 79 -0.26 11.50 9.63
N ALA A 80 -1.41 12.13 9.40
CA ALA A 80 -1.50 13.34 8.59
C ALA A 80 -1.13 14.58 9.42
N VAL A 81 -0.41 15.52 8.82
CA VAL A 81 -0.16 16.83 9.40
C VAL A 81 -1.41 17.68 9.19
N THR A 82 -2.08 18.01 10.29
CA THR A 82 -3.35 18.76 10.30
C THR A 82 -3.19 20.09 11.00
N GLY A 83 -3.79 21.15 10.47
CA GLY A 83 -3.70 22.51 11.01
C GLY A 83 -4.88 23.41 10.67
N THR A 84 -4.72 24.70 10.91
CA THR A 84 -5.71 25.73 10.55
C THR A 84 -5.90 25.88 9.05
N GLU A 85 -4.94 25.39 8.27
CA GLU A 85 -4.89 25.45 6.81
C GLU A 85 -5.62 24.26 6.17
N ASP A 86 -6.05 23.25 6.95
CA ASP A 86 -6.85 22.13 6.44
C ASP A 86 -8.15 22.67 5.86
N ASN A 87 -8.45 22.30 4.60
CA ASN A 87 -9.53 22.96 3.87
C ASN A 87 -10.35 21.99 3.03
N PHE A 88 -11.66 22.19 3.05
CA PHE A 88 -12.59 21.54 2.14
C PHE A 88 -12.67 22.29 0.80
N ARG A 89 -12.48 21.59 -0.32
CA ARG A 89 -12.67 22.12 -1.68
C ARG A 89 -13.18 21.05 -2.62
N ASP A 90 -14.22 21.38 -3.40
CA ASP A 90 -14.70 20.58 -4.53
C ASP A 90 -14.98 19.10 -4.18
N GLY A 91 -15.58 18.85 -3.01
CA GLY A 91 -15.92 17.50 -2.55
C GLY A 91 -14.76 16.70 -1.95
N ALA A 92 -13.59 17.32 -1.79
CA ALA A 92 -12.40 16.75 -1.20
C ALA A 92 -11.97 17.54 0.05
N TRP A 93 -11.28 16.85 0.95
CA TRP A 93 -10.54 17.49 2.04
C TRP A 93 -9.07 17.51 1.69
N ILE A 94 -8.46 18.68 1.84
CA ILE A 94 -7.05 18.94 1.52
C ILE A 94 -6.33 19.18 2.84
N PHE A 95 -5.25 18.43 3.06
CA PHE A 95 -4.35 18.56 4.19
C PHE A 95 -3.01 19.09 3.66
N PRO A 96 -2.75 20.41 3.73
CA PRO A 96 -1.58 21.02 3.11
C PRO A 96 -0.25 20.48 3.64
N GLY A 97 -0.20 20.09 4.92
CA GLY A 97 0.99 19.50 5.53
C GLY A 97 1.28 18.06 5.10
N GLY A 98 0.35 17.39 4.39
CA GLY A 98 0.55 16.03 3.90
C GLY A 98 0.65 14.99 5.02
N CYS A 99 1.53 14.00 4.85
CA CYS A 99 1.88 13.00 5.86
C CYS A 99 3.17 13.41 6.60
N ALA A 100 3.24 13.14 7.90
CA ALA A 100 4.39 13.45 8.75
C ALA A 100 5.61 12.54 8.53
#